data_AF-A0A7S0BRT9-F1
#
_entry.id   AF-A0A7S0BRT9-F1
#
_cell.length_a   1.000
_cell.length_b   1.000
_cell.length_c   1.000
_cell.angle_alpha   90.00
_cell.angle_beta   90.00
_cell.angle_gamma   90.00
#
_symmetry.space_group_name_H-M   'P 1'
#
loop_
_entity.id
_entity.type
_entity.pdbx_description
1 polymer ?
#
loop_
_entity_poly.entity_id
_entity_poly.type
_entity_poly.pdbx_seq_one_letter_code
_entity_poly.pdbx_strand_id
1 'polypeptide(L)'
;VKLTNGAVTRWDRFIHQANMALRMRTNRVMGMTPFEILYGVKPRVPGITQAPILFDPVDIDANMQVRVKELEKLGRTREAVTVATEAAKKQMAQYYNWRVITDPLKPG
;
A
#
# COMPACT_ATOMS: atom_id res chain seq x y z
N VAL A 1 -13.66 18.70 -5.20
CA VAL A 1 -14.16 18.77 -3.81
C VAL A 1 -14.07 20.23 -3.36
N LYS A 2 -15.20 20.92 -3.15
CA LYS A 2 -15.18 22.26 -2.55
C LYS A 2 -14.85 22.11 -1.07
N LEU A 3 -13.74 22.71 -0.62
CA LEU A 3 -13.19 22.50 0.72
C LEU A 3 -13.98 23.20 1.83
N THR A 4 -14.88 24.13 1.50
CA THR A 4 -15.59 24.98 2.46
C THR A 4 -17.11 24.82 2.47
N ASN A 5 -17.67 23.90 1.68
CA ASN A 5 -19.12 23.62 1.59
C ASN A 5 -20.03 24.88 1.63
N GLY A 6 -19.58 25.99 0.99
CA GLY A 6 -20.33 27.26 0.95
C GLY A 6 -20.22 28.17 2.17
N ALA A 7 -19.55 27.75 3.26
CA ALA A 7 -19.36 28.54 4.47
C ALA A 7 -17.95 29.15 4.54
N VAL A 8 -17.72 30.26 3.83
CA VAL A 8 -16.42 30.94 3.71
C VAL A 8 -15.87 31.40 5.07
N THR A 9 -16.74 31.84 5.97
CA THR A 9 -16.37 32.36 7.30
C THR A 9 -16.06 31.28 8.35
N ARG A 10 -16.34 30.00 8.06
CA ARG A 10 -16.11 28.86 8.98
C ARG A 10 -15.10 27.88 8.40
N TRP A 11 -14.14 28.38 7.62
CA TRP A 11 -13.13 27.57 6.94
C TRP A 11 -12.26 26.79 7.94
N ASP A 12 -12.05 27.34 9.14
CA ASP A 12 -11.29 26.74 10.24
C ASP A 12 -11.80 25.35 10.60
N ARG A 13 -13.12 25.17 10.64
CA ARG A 13 -13.78 23.90 10.98
C ARG A 13 -13.52 22.80 9.96
N PHE A 14 -13.18 23.18 8.72
CA PHE A 14 -12.96 22.25 7.62
C PHE A 14 -11.47 21.95 7.37
N ILE A 15 -10.54 22.54 8.14
CA ILE A 15 -9.09 22.33 7.96
C ILE A 15 -8.72 20.85 8.02
N HIS A 16 -9.21 20.13 9.05
CA HIS A 16 -8.87 18.72 9.22
C HIS A 16 -9.39 17.85 8.06
N GLN A 17 -10.61 18.14 7.60
CA GLN A 17 -11.23 17.43 6.48
C GLN A 17 -10.51 17.71 5.16
N ALA A 18 -10.13 18.98 4.92
CA ALA A 18 -9.35 19.38 3.76
C ALA A 18 -7.96 18.74 3.74
N ASN A 19 -7.27 18.70 4.89
CA ASN A 19 -5.94 18.09 5.01
C ASN A 19 -6.01 16.58 4.72
N MET A 20 -7.01 15.89 5.29
CA MET A 20 -7.23 14.47 5.03
C MET A 20 -7.53 14.21 3.55
N ALA A 21 -8.43 14.99 2.94
CA ALA A 21 -8.73 14.88 1.50
C ALA A 21 -7.49 15.09 0.62
N LEU A 22 -6.62 16.03 0.99
CA LEU A 22 -5.38 16.30 0.25
C LEU A 22 -4.37 15.14 0.36
N ARG A 23 -4.24 14.54 1.56
CA ARG A 23 -3.35 13.39 1.81
C ARG A 23 -3.79 12.12 1.11
N MET A 24 -5.09 11.95 0.87
CA MET A 24 -5.67 10.77 0.22
C MET A 24 -5.83 10.91 -1.30
N ARG A 25 -5.58 12.10 -1.85
CA ARG A 25 -5.66 12.31 -3.29
C ARG A 25 -4.46 11.66 -3.96
N THR A 26 -4.71 10.83 -4.98
CA THR A 26 -3.65 10.27 -5.81
C THR A 26 -2.96 11.37 -6.59
N ASN A 27 -1.63 11.46 -6.43
CA ASN A 27 -0.83 12.36 -7.23
C ASN A 27 -0.69 11.76 -8.64
N ARG A 28 -1.00 12.55 -9.68
CA ARG A 28 -0.95 12.10 -11.08
C ARG A 28 0.44 11.60 -11.50
N VAL A 29 1.51 12.21 -10.98
CA VAL A 29 2.89 11.87 -11.38
C VAL A 29 3.36 10.60 -10.71
N MET A 30 3.10 10.46 -9.40
CA MET A 30 3.59 9.31 -8.62
C MET A 30 2.64 8.12 -8.63
N GLY A 31 1.38 8.29 -9.05
CA GLY A 31 0.33 7.27 -8.98
C GLY A 31 -0.09 6.88 -7.55
N MET A 32 0.59 7.39 -6.54
CA MET A 32 0.37 7.12 -5.12
C MET A 32 -0.17 8.35 -4.40
N THR A 33 -0.84 8.10 -3.27
CA THR A 33 -1.31 9.15 -2.36
C THR A 33 -0.16 9.60 -1.45
N PRO A 34 -0.11 10.89 -1.03
CA PRO A 34 0.83 11.34 -0.02
C PRO A 34 0.78 10.51 1.28
N PHE A 35 -0.39 10.00 1.65
CA PHE A 35 -0.54 9.10 2.79
C PHE A 35 0.22 7.78 2.59
N GLU A 36 0.08 7.14 1.44
CA GLU A 36 0.80 5.90 1.12
C GLU A 36 2.31 6.11 1.10
N ILE A 37 2.78 7.25 0.62
CA ILE A 37 4.22 7.57 0.60
C ILE A 37 4.76 7.70 2.03
N LEU A 38 4.01 8.37 2.92
CA LEU A 38 4.47 8.63 4.29
C LEU A 38 4.43 7.39 5.18
N TYR A 39 3.37 6.58 5.06
CA TYR A 39 3.12 5.46 5.97
C TYR A 39 3.33 4.08 5.36
N GLY A 40 3.51 3.98 4.05
CA GLY A 40 3.64 2.69 3.34
C GLY A 40 2.36 1.83 3.34
N VAL A 41 1.23 2.38 3.79
CA VAL A 41 -0.05 1.65 3.92
C VAL A 41 -1.15 2.43 3.18
N LYS A 42 -2.08 1.69 2.57
CA LYS A 42 -3.25 2.29 1.92
C LYS A 42 -4.16 2.98 2.95
N PRO A 43 -4.56 4.25 2.74
CA PRO A 43 -5.43 4.95 3.67
C PRO A 43 -6.79 4.26 3.78
N ARG A 44 -7.27 4.08 5.01
CA ARG A 44 -8.65 3.63 5.29
C ARG A 44 -9.46 4.84 5.74
N VAL A 45 -10.58 5.08 5.08
CA VAL A 45 -11.45 6.23 5.37
C VAL A 45 -12.70 5.73 6.09
N PRO A 46 -13.13 6.38 7.19
CA PRO A 46 -14.44 6.13 7.76
C PRO A 46 -15.51 6.39 6.68
N GLY A 47 -16.26 5.35 6.28
CA GLY A 47 -17.23 5.41 5.18
C GLY A 47 -16.79 4.73 3.88
N ILE A 48 -15.50 4.41 3.72
CA ILE A 48 -15.08 3.36 2.77
C ILE A 48 -15.28 2.05 3.51
N THR A 49 -16.49 1.50 3.40
CA THR A 49 -16.77 0.13 3.76
C THR A 49 -16.02 -0.77 2.78
N GLN A 50 -14.79 -1.16 3.11
CA GLN A 50 -14.65 -2.62 3.15
C GLN A 50 -15.68 -3.03 4.18
N ALA A 51 -16.70 -3.79 3.77
CA ALA A 51 -17.67 -4.32 4.71
C ALA A 51 -16.86 -4.77 5.93
N PRO A 52 -17.03 -4.16 7.12
CA PRO A 52 -16.55 -4.82 8.31
C PRO A 52 -17.12 -6.23 8.21
N ILE A 53 -16.35 -7.23 8.62
CA ILE A 53 -16.89 -8.56 8.81
C ILE A 53 -17.96 -8.37 9.89
N LEU A 54 -19.17 -8.03 9.47
CA LEU A 54 -20.34 -8.29 10.24
C LEU A 54 -20.25 -9.80 10.33
N PHE A 55 -19.94 -10.29 11.52
CA PHE A 55 -20.45 -11.57 11.95
C PHE A 55 -21.97 -11.45 11.82
N ASP A 56 -22.48 -11.49 10.60
CA ASP A 56 -23.89 -11.72 10.35
C ASP A 56 -24.07 -13.14 10.87
N PRO A 57 -24.77 -13.33 12.00
CA PRO A 57 -24.88 -14.64 12.64
C PRO A 57 -25.64 -15.64 11.75
N VAL A 58 -26.15 -15.17 10.61
CA VAL A 58 -26.94 -15.92 9.65
C VAL A 58 -26.06 -16.83 8.77
N ASP A 59 -24.77 -16.54 8.55
CA ASP A 59 -23.96 -17.32 7.59
C ASP A 59 -22.44 -17.31 7.86
N ILE A 60 -22.05 -17.81 9.03
CA ILE A 60 -20.65 -17.87 9.48
C ILE A 60 -19.78 -18.72 8.54
N ASP A 61 -20.32 -19.85 8.05
CA ASP A 61 -19.58 -20.80 7.21
C ASP A 61 -19.28 -20.23 5.81
N ALA A 62 -20.26 -19.57 5.18
CA ALA A 62 -20.05 -18.92 3.89
C ALA A 62 -18.97 -17.82 3.98
N ASN A 63 -19.02 -17.01 5.04
CA ASN A 63 -18.04 -15.97 5.29
C ASN A 63 -16.64 -16.53 5.60
N MET A 64 -16.55 -17.65 6.33
CA MET A 64 -15.30 -18.33 6.62
C MET A 64 -14.65 -18.89 5.33
N GLN A 65 -15.44 -19.46 4.42
CA GLN A 65 -14.90 -19.97 3.15
C GLN A 65 -14.35 -18.86 2.26
N VAL A 66 -15.03 -17.71 2.19
CA VAL A 66 -14.51 -16.53 1.49
C VAL A 66 -13.17 -16.11 2.10
N ARG A 67 -13.07 -16.12 3.44
CA ARG A 67 -11.85 -15.76 4.15
C ARG A 67 -10.68 -16.71 3.87
N VAL A 68 -10.92 -18.01 3.85
CA VAL A 68 -9.90 -19.01 3.52
C VAL A 68 -9.34 -18.74 2.12
N LYS A 69 -10.20 -18.49 1.12
CA LYS A 69 -9.78 -18.18 -0.25
C LYS A 69 -8.94 -16.90 -0.34
N GLU A 70 -9.32 -15.86 0.39
CA GLU A 70 -8.54 -14.61 0.44
C GLU A 70 -7.15 -14.83 1.06
N LEU A 71 -7.08 -15.60 2.16
CA LEU A 71 -5.83 -15.91 2.84
C LEU A 71 -4.92 -16.77 1.98
N GLU A 72 -5.46 -17.76 1.28
CA GLU A 72 -4.71 -18.55 0.30
C GLU A 72 -4.14 -17.68 -0.82
N LYS A 73 -4.95 -16.77 -1.39
CA LYS A 73 -4.50 -15.83 -2.41
C LYS A 73 -3.36 -14.95 -1.89
N LEU A 74 -3.48 -14.49 -0.65
CA LEU A 74 -2.46 -13.68 0.00
C LEU A 74 -1.17 -14.48 0.26
N GLY A 75 -1.29 -15.75 0.66
CA GLY A 75 -0.17 -16.69 0.79
C GLY A 75 0.59 -16.85 -0.51
N ARG A 76 -0.11 -17.19 -1.60
CA ARG A 76 0.49 -17.32 -2.96
C ARG A 76 1.18 -16.04 -3.41
N THR A 77 0.59 -14.89 -3.11
CA THR A 77 1.18 -13.59 -3.47
C THR A 77 2.48 -13.35 -2.69
N ARG A 78 2.52 -13.70 -1.40
CA ARG A 78 3.74 -13.58 -0.58
C ARG A 78 4.83 -14.52 -1.06
N GLU A 79 4.49 -15.77 -1.36
CA GLU A 79 5.43 -16.75 -1.93
C GLU A 79 6.04 -16.24 -3.24
N ALA A 80 5.20 -15.76 -4.16
CA ALA A 80 5.67 -15.19 -5.42
C ALA A 80 6.63 -14.00 -5.22
N VAL A 81 6.33 -13.11 -4.26
CA VAL A 81 7.21 -12.00 -3.90
C VAL A 81 8.52 -12.50 -3.31
N THR A 82 8.50 -13.47 -2.40
CA THR A 82 9.73 -14.02 -1.81
C THR A 82 10.67 -14.59 -2.88
N VAL A 83 10.13 -15.40 -3.81
CA VAL A 83 10.89 -15.97 -4.93
C VAL A 83 11.46 -14.86 -5.83
N ALA A 84 10.65 -13.86 -6.18
CA ALA A 84 11.11 -12.74 -6.99
C ALA A 84 12.24 -11.94 -6.29
N THR A 85 12.13 -11.72 -4.98
CA THR A 85 13.17 -11.02 -4.22
C THR A 85 14.46 -11.82 -4.13
N GLU A 86 14.40 -13.13 -4.00
CA GLU A 86 15.59 -14.00 -3.99
C GLU A 86 16.29 -14.03 -5.35
N ALA A 87 15.52 -14.11 -6.44
CA ALA A 87 16.06 -14.04 -7.79
C ALA A 87 16.77 -12.70 -8.04
N ALA A 88 16.15 -11.58 -7.63
CA ALA A 88 16.74 -10.26 -7.72
C ALA A 88 18.04 -10.13 -6.89
N LYS A 89 18.06 -10.68 -5.67
CA LYS A 89 19.27 -10.74 -4.82
C LYS A 89 20.41 -11.50 -5.50
N LYS A 90 20.11 -12.67 -6.10
CA LYS A 90 21.12 -13.47 -6.82
C LYS A 90 21.68 -12.74 -8.04
N GLN A 91 20.82 -12.12 -8.85
CA GLN A 91 21.26 -11.30 -9.98
C GLN A 91 22.14 -10.13 -9.52
N MET A 92 21.74 -9.43 -8.46
CA MET A 92 22.52 -8.32 -7.92
C MET A 92 23.88 -8.78 -7.41
N ALA A 93 23.96 -9.93 -6.72
CA ALA A 93 25.22 -10.51 -6.27
C ALA A 93 26.15 -10.87 -7.43
N GLN A 94 25.62 -11.46 -8.51
CA GLN A 94 26.41 -11.74 -9.72
C GLN A 94 26.94 -10.47 -10.38
N TYR A 95 26.10 -9.44 -10.47
CA TYR A 95 26.50 -8.13 -11.00
C TYR A 95 27.62 -7.49 -10.18
N TYR A 96 27.50 -7.49 -8.86
CA TYR A 96 28.56 -7.01 -7.96
C TYR A 96 29.84 -7.83 -8.10
N ASN A 97 29.73 -9.15 -8.14
CA ASN A 97 30.90 -10.03 -8.27
C ASN A 97 31.64 -9.76 -9.59
N TRP A 98 30.91 -9.64 -10.71
CA TRP A 98 31.51 -9.29 -12.00
C TRP A 98 32.21 -7.92 -11.94
N ARG A 99 31.57 -6.89 -11.37
CA ARG A 99 32.19 -5.57 -11.21
C ARG A 99 33.44 -5.55 -10.34
N VAL A 100 33.48 -6.37 -9.28
CA VAL A 100 34.66 -6.43 -8.38
C VAL A 100 35.80 -7.20 -9.03
N ILE A 101 35.51 -8.24 -9.80
CA ILE A 101 36.53 -9.05 -10.50
C ILE A 101 37.15 -8.29 -11.69
N THR A 102 36.37 -7.45 -12.39
CA THR A 102 36.83 -6.77 -13.60
C THR A 102 37.43 -5.39 -13.38
N ASP A 103 37.51 -4.90 -12.14
CA ASP A 103 38.09 -3.59 -11.81
C ASP A 103 39.57 -3.76 -11.35
N PRO A 104 40.56 -3.53 -12.23
CA PRO A 104 41.97 -3.75 -11.94
C PRO A 104 42.58 -2.75 -10.95
N LEU A 105 41.82 -1.75 -10.46
CA LEU A 105 42.33 -0.67 -9.62
C LEU A 105 41.86 -0.71 -8.15
N LYS A 106 41.22 -1.79 -7.71
CA LYS A 106 40.74 -1.88 -6.31
C LYS A 106 41.85 -2.43 -5.38
N PRO A 107 42.37 -1.64 -4.42
CA PRO A 107 43.33 -2.16 -3.45
C PRO A 107 42.64 -3.16 -2.52
N GLY A 108 43.27 -4.32 -2.33
CA GLY A 108 42.88 -5.31 -1.33
C GLY A 108 43.17 -4.86 0.09
#